data_AF-A0A353LG43-F1
#
_entry.id   AF-A0A353LG43-F1
#
_cell.length_a   1.000
_cell.length_b   1.000
_cell.length_c   1.000
_cell.angle_alpha   90.00
_cell.angle_beta   90.00
_cell.angle_gamma   90.00
#
_symmetry.space_group_name_H-M   'P 1'
#
loop_
_entity.id
_entity.type
_entity.pdbx_description
1 polymer ?
#
loop_
_entity_poly.entity_id
_entity_poly.type
_entity_poly.pdbx_seq_one_letter_code
_entity_poly.pdbx_strand_id
1 'polypeptide(L)' 'ADYIISGSIPFLLEVNTTPGMTETSFIPQQVRAAGLDISDVMTDIIEYEYNRLKK' A
#
# COMPACT_ATOMS: atom_id res chain seq x y z
N ALA A 1 -3.37 -2.90 -5.46
CA ALA A 1 -4.26 -3.68 -6.34
C ALA A 1 -4.25 -3.00 -7.69
N ASP A 2 -4.23 -3.80 -8.74
CA ASP A 2 -3.95 -3.33 -10.09
C ASP A 2 -5.21 -3.44 -10.94
N TYR A 3 -5.48 -2.41 -11.72
CA TYR A 3 -6.73 -2.24 -12.47
C TYR A 3 -6.46 -1.81 -13.90
N ILE A 4 -7.32 -2.26 -14.82
CA ILE A 4 -7.49 -1.63 -16.14
C ILE A 4 -8.81 -0.89 -16.15
N ILE A 5 -8.82 0.35 -16.63
CA ILE A 5 -10.05 1.14 -16.83
C ILE A 5 -10.44 1.03 -18.30
N SER A 6 -11.62 0.46 -18.58
CA SER A 6 -12.21 0.43 -19.92
C SER A 6 -13.47 1.30 -19.94
N GLY A 7 -13.41 2.43 -20.66
CA GLY A 7 -14.41 3.49 -20.56
C GLY A 7 -14.42 4.09 -19.14
N SER A 8 -15.54 3.91 -18.43
CA SER A 8 -15.70 4.32 -17.03
C SER A 8 -15.74 3.16 -16.04
N ILE A 9 -15.44 1.94 -16.49
CA ILE A 9 -15.53 0.73 -15.68
C ILE A 9 -14.13 0.25 -15.30
N PRO A 10 -13.80 0.15 -13.99
CA PRO A 10 -12.55 -0.47 -13.55
C PRO A 10 -12.67 -2.00 -13.51
N PHE A 11 -11.67 -2.68 -14.06
CA PHE A 11 -11.52 -4.12 -14.03
C PHE A 11 -10.33 -4.48 -13.14
N LEU A 12 -10.59 -5.20 -12.04
CA LEU A 12 -9.55 -5.70 -11.16
C LEU A 12 -8.77 -6.81 -11.86
N LEU A 13 -7.45 -6.68 -11.89
CA LEU A 13 -6.57 -7.71 -12.43
C LEU A 13 -6.00 -8.58 -11.32
N GLU A 14 -5.36 -7.93 -10.34
CA GLU A 14 -4.67 -8.62 -9.26
C GLU A 14 -4.60 -7.81 -7.97
N VAL A 15 -4.36 -8.53 -6.88
CA VAL A 15 -4.12 -7.96 -5.55
C VAL A 15 -2.81 -8.52 -5.02
N ASN A 16 -1.75 -7.71 -5.09
CA ASN A 16 -0.45 -8.03 -4.52
C ASN A 16 -0.50 -7.90 -2.99
N THR A 17 -0.36 -9.03 -2.29
CA THR A 17 -0.28 -9.06 -0.82
C THR A 17 1.14 -8.78 -0.30
N THR A 18 2.15 -8.97 -1.14
CA THR A 18 3.56 -8.68 -0.85
C THR A 18 4.15 -7.80 -1.96
N PRO A 19 3.86 -6.49 -1.96
CA PRO A 19 4.35 -5.58 -2.98
C PRO A 19 5.85 -5.26 -2.79
N GLY A 20 6.47 -4.70 -3.84
CA GLY A 20 7.82 -4.15 -3.73
C GLY A 20 7.87 -2.96 -2.79
N MET A 21 8.94 -2.88 -1.97
CA MET A 21 9.12 -1.85 -0.93
C MET A 21 10.41 -1.04 -1.07
N THR A 22 11.10 -1.14 -2.22
CA THR A 22 12.25 -0.27 -2.53
C THR A 22 11.78 1.14 -2.90
N GLU A 23 12.65 2.14 -2.86
CA GLU A 23 12.30 3.53 -3.21
C GLU A 23 11.68 3.68 -4.61
N THR A 24 12.10 2.82 -5.54
CA THR A 24 11.61 2.75 -6.93
C THR A 24 10.37 1.88 -7.10
N SER A 25 9.83 1.28 -6.04
CA SER A 25 8.60 0.48 -6.08
C SER A 25 7.35 1.37 -5.98
N PHE A 26 6.20 0.86 -6.46
CA PHE A 26 4.96 1.64 -6.50
C PHE A 26 4.41 2.03 -5.12
N ILE A 27 4.47 1.14 -4.11
CA ILE A 27 3.92 1.45 -2.78
C ILE A 27 4.65 2.65 -2.15
N PRO A 28 6.01 2.66 -2.04
CA PRO A 28 6.71 3.85 -1.54
C PRO A 28 6.48 5.11 -2.39
N GLN A 29 6.39 4.98 -3.72
CA GLN A 29 6.09 6.12 -4.59
C GLN A 29 4.68 6.71 -4.35
N GLN A 30 3.68 5.85 -4.18
CA GLN A 30 2.30 6.27 -3.90
C GLN A 30 2.16 6.95 -2.53
N VAL A 31 2.82 6.41 -1.50
CA VAL A 31 2.87 7.01 -0.16
C VAL A 31 3.48 8.40 -0.22
N ARG A 32 4.63 8.56 -0.90
CA ARG A 32 5.24 9.88 -1.12
C ARG A 32 4.34 10.83 -1.92
N ALA A 33 3.66 10.34 -2.95
CA ALA A 33 2.72 11.15 -3.75
C ALA A 33 1.51 11.62 -2.93
N ALA A 34 1.12 10.88 -1.89
CA ALA A 34 0.10 11.28 -0.93
C ALA A 34 0.62 12.27 0.14
N GLY A 35 1.91 12.66 0.09
CA GLY A 35 2.53 13.57 1.06
C GLY A 35 2.88 12.92 2.39
N LEU A 36 2.98 11.59 2.43
CA LEU A 36 3.28 10.81 3.63
C LEU A 36 4.71 10.26 3.58
N ASP A 37 5.30 9.98 4.74
CA ASP A 37 6.55 9.24 4.86
C ASP A 37 6.28 7.72 4.96
N ILE A 38 7.08 6.92 4.27
CA ILE A 38 6.91 5.46 4.26
C ILE A 38 7.22 4.84 5.62
N SER A 39 8.12 5.42 6.41
CA SER A 39 8.49 4.92 7.74
C SER A 39 7.33 5.08 8.71
N ASP A 40 6.63 6.22 8.65
CA ASP A 40 5.45 6.50 9.47
C ASP A 40 4.32 5.52 9.13
N VAL A 41 4.03 5.33 7.84
CA VAL A 41 3.00 4.37 7.39
C VAL A 41 3.31 2.94 7.84
N MET A 42 4.57 2.51 7.74
CA MET A 42 4.96 1.18 8.18
C MET A 42 4.92 1.04 9.71
N THR A 43 5.25 2.10 10.44
CA THR A 43 5.15 2.15 11.90
C THR A 43 3.70 1.95 12.33
N ASP A 44 2.76 2.68 11.72
CA ASP A 44 1.33 2.55 12.01
C ASP A 44 0.82 1.12 11.80
N ILE A 45 1.23 0.47 10.70
CA ILE A 45 0.85 -0.92 10.40
C ILE A 45 1.38 -1.89 11.47
N ILE A 46 2.65 -1.75 11.85
CA ILE A 46 3.29 -2.61 12.85
C ILE A 46 2.64 -2.42 14.21
N GLU A 47 2.42 -1.17 14.63
CA GLU A 47 1.78 -0.86 15.92
C GLU A 47 0.33 -1.37 15.97
N TYR A 48 -0.42 -1.21 14.87
CA TYR A 48 -1.76 -1.75 14.77
C TYR A 48 -1.79 -3.26 14.97
N GLU A 49 -0.94 -4.01 14.27
CA GLU A 49 -0.88 -5.47 14.37
C GLU A 49 -0.38 -5.93 15.75
N TYR A 50 0.63 -5.26 16.30
CA TYR A 50 1.14 -5.55 17.64
C TYR A 50 0.06 -5.36 18.72
N ASN A 51 -0.71 -4.28 18.64
CA ASN A 51 -1.80 -4.00 19.56
C ASN A 51 -2.99 -4.96 19.36
N ARG A 52 -3.25 -5.40 18.12
CA ARG A 52 -4.27 -6.41 17.81
C ARG A 52 -3.98 -7.75 18.48
N LEU A 53 -2.71 -8.16 18.54
CA LEU A 53 -2.29 -9.43 19.15
C LEU A 53 -2.25 -9.42 20.69
N LYS A 54 -2.20 -8.23 21.30
CA LYS A 54 -2.17 -8.05 22.76
C LYS A 54 -3.55 -8.05 23.43
N LYS A 55 -4.62 -8.00 22.65
CA LYS A 55 -6.00 -8.18 23.12
C LYS A 55 -6.35 -9.66 23.18
#